data_AF-A0A0S7ZAA3-F1
#
_entry.id   AF-A0A0S7ZAA3-F1
#
_cell.length_a   1.000
_cell.length_b   1.000
_cell.length_c   1.000
_cell.angle_alpha   90.00
_cell.angle_beta   90.00
_cell.angle_gamma   90.00
#
_symmetry.space_group_name_H-M   'P 1'
#
loop_
_entity.id
_entity.type
_entity.pdbx_description
1 polymer ?
#
loop_
_entity_poly.entity_id
_entity_poly.type
_entity_poly.pdbx_seq_one_letter_code
_entity_poly.pdbx_strand_id
1 'polypeptide(L)'
;MFLWLAQFYLPPSVKRKRLNQLFTLTADAFGSDVPSIEGASLDEFLDRYARFTCEKAEKLIERPEEREKVKERLYQNAFALGSELRRVYRIRTMRDALQMGRIIYKVLKIDFRGNGECGITMKRCFFSNYYSADVCALISAIDEGMMSGLTSGLRLRFIKRITDGDECCEAFFSIEEGAS
;
A
#
# COMPACT_ATOMS: atom_id res chain seq x y z
N MET A 1 -27.72 -8.94 -0.12
CA MET A 1 -28.11 -8.11 -1.28
C MET A 1 -27.39 -6.75 -1.35
N PHE A 2 -26.98 -6.12 -0.24
CA PHE A 2 -26.14 -4.90 -0.24
C PHE A 2 -24.63 -5.13 -0.49
N LEU A 3 -24.17 -6.38 -0.40
CA LEU A 3 -22.74 -6.74 -0.48
C LEU A 3 -22.20 -6.87 -1.91
N TRP A 4 -23.05 -7.02 -2.92
CA TRP A 4 -22.57 -7.18 -4.31
C TRP A 4 -22.17 -5.83 -4.93
N LEU A 5 -22.85 -4.73 -4.59
CA LEU A 5 -22.50 -3.39 -5.09
C LEU A 5 -21.23 -2.82 -4.42
N ALA A 6 -20.99 -3.15 -3.15
CA ALA A 6 -19.78 -2.78 -2.44
C ALA A 6 -18.50 -3.46 -2.98
N GLN A 7 -18.64 -4.54 -3.75
CA GLN A 7 -17.52 -5.21 -4.44
C GLN A 7 -17.02 -4.46 -5.68
N PHE A 8 -17.74 -3.42 -6.12
CA PHE A 8 -17.44 -2.69 -7.35
C PHE A 8 -17.24 -1.18 -7.16
N TYR A 9 -17.60 -0.61 -6.00
CA TYR A 9 -17.43 0.81 -5.77
C TYR A 9 -17.35 1.16 -4.27
N LEU A 10 -16.19 1.65 -3.82
CA LEU A 10 -16.10 2.35 -2.54
C LEU A 10 -16.79 3.71 -2.71
N PRO A 11 -17.84 4.03 -1.91
CA PRO A 11 -18.44 5.36 -1.96
C PRO A 11 -17.38 6.45 -1.76
N PRO A 12 -17.50 7.62 -2.40
CA PRO A 12 -16.47 8.67 -2.36
C PRO A 12 -16.08 9.08 -0.93
N SER A 13 -17.04 9.15 -0.01
CA SER A 13 -16.82 9.45 1.40
C SER A 13 -16.00 8.37 2.12
N VAL A 14 -16.29 7.09 1.85
CA VAL A 14 -15.54 5.95 2.40
C VAL A 14 -14.12 5.94 1.84
N LYS A 15 -13.98 6.13 0.52
CA LYS A 15 -12.68 6.27 -0.15
C LYS A 15 -11.85 7.38 0.48
N ARG A 16 -12.42 8.59 0.65
CA ARG A 16 -11.75 9.72 1.30
C ARG A 16 -11.32 9.37 2.73
N LYS A 17 -12.22 8.78 3.53
CA LYS A 17 -11.91 8.37 4.91
C LYS A 17 -10.75 7.37 4.97
N ARG A 18 -10.74 6.36 4.09
CA ARG A 18 -9.68 5.34 4.07
C ARG A 18 -8.34 5.89 3.58
N LEU A 19 -8.36 6.81 2.61
CA LEU A 19 -7.16 7.55 2.20
C LEU A 19 -6.59 8.41 3.33
N ASN A 20 -7.45 9.15 4.05
CA ASN A 20 -7.01 9.93 5.21
C ASN A 20 -6.40 9.02 6.28
N GLN A 21 -7.02 7.86 6.56
CA GLN A 21 -6.49 6.89 7.50
C GLN A 21 -5.11 6.36 7.07
N LEU A 22 -4.92 6.04 5.79
CA LEU A 22 -3.62 5.66 5.25
C LEU A 22 -2.58 6.76 5.46
N PHE A 23 -2.94 8.03 5.20
CA PHE A 23 -2.03 9.16 5.39
C PHE A 23 -1.65 9.32 6.87
N THR A 24 -2.63 9.30 7.77
CA THR A 24 -2.37 9.40 9.21
C THR A 24 -1.44 8.29 9.71
N LEU A 25 -1.71 7.04 9.33
CA LEU A 25 -0.89 5.89 9.70
C LEU A 25 0.54 5.97 9.13
N THR A 26 0.68 6.55 7.94
CA THR A 26 2.00 6.75 7.31
C THR A 26 2.77 7.85 8.03
N ALA A 27 2.13 8.98 8.33
CA ALA A 27 2.75 10.08 9.07
C ALA A 27 3.18 9.65 10.48
N ASP A 28 2.34 8.88 11.17
CA ASP A 28 2.63 8.25 12.46
C ASP A 28 3.88 7.35 12.40
N ALA A 29 4.00 6.51 11.36
CA ALA A 29 5.19 5.68 11.19
C ALA A 29 6.48 6.50 11.03
N PHE A 30 6.40 7.67 10.40
CA PHE A 30 7.49 8.64 10.29
C PHE A 30 7.66 9.55 11.51
N GLY A 31 6.79 9.46 12.52
CA GLY A 31 6.80 10.38 13.68
C GLY A 31 6.59 11.84 13.28
N SER A 32 5.76 12.09 12.25
CA SER A 32 5.52 13.40 11.68
C SER A 32 4.07 13.81 11.79
N ASP A 33 3.82 15.12 11.81
CA ASP A 33 2.48 15.67 11.61
C ASP A 33 1.92 15.28 10.24
N VAL A 34 0.60 15.10 10.19
CA VAL A 34 -0.14 14.81 8.96
C VAL A 34 -0.24 16.08 8.13
N PRO A 35 0.22 16.08 6.86
CA PRO A 35 0.04 17.21 5.96
C PRO A 35 -1.45 17.54 5.77
N SER A 36 -1.78 18.84 5.72
CA SER A 36 -3.15 19.25 5.46
C SER A 36 -3.61 18.86 4.05
N ILE A 37 -4.78 18.23 4.00
CA ILE A 37 -5.44 17.72 2.79
C ILE A 37 -6.88 18.21 2.69
N GLU A 38 -7.23 19.25 3.45
CA GLU A 38 -8.57 19.84 3.44
C GLU A 38 -8.87 20.42 2.04
N GLY A 39 -10.09 20.20 1.55
CA GLY A 39 -10.52 20.65 0.22
C GLY A 39 -9.86 19.95 -0.99
N ALA A 40 -8.78 19.18 -0.79
CA ALA A 40 -8.04 18.57 -1.90
C ALA A 40 -8.89 17.59 -2.72
N SER A 41 -8.72 17.63 -4.04
CA SER A 41 -9.14 16.57 -4.96
C SER A 41 -8.33 15.28 -4.71
N LEU A 42 -8.76 14.17 -5.31
CA LEU A 42 -8.01 12.92 -5.23
C LEU A 42 -6.59 13.05 -5.78
N ASP A 43 -6.43 13.78 -6.88
CA ASP A 43 -5.16 13.90 -7.59
C ASP A 43 -4.18 14.75 -6.79
N GLU A 44 -4.65 15.87 -6.23
CA GLU A 44 -3.87 16.67 -5.29
C GLU A 44 -3.54 15.90 -4.01
N PHE A 45 -4.47 15.08 -3.52
CA PHE A 45 -4.21 14.21 -2.38
C PHE A 45 -3.04 13.26 -2.68
N LEU A 46 -3.06 12.58 -3.83
CA LEU A 46 -2.02 11.62 -4.20
C LEU A 46 -0.67 12.30 -4.47
N ASP A 47 -0.65 13.47 -5.12
CA ASP A 47 0.58 14.26 -5.32
C ASP A 47 1.17 14.70 -3.96
N ARG A 48 0.36 15.25 -3.06
CA ARG A 48 0.82 15.63 -1.71
C ARG A 48 1.33 14.43 -0.92
N TYR A 49 0.62 13.31 -0.97
CA TYR A 49 1.03 12.07 -0.32
C TYR A 49 2.36 11.55 -0.88
N ALA A 50 2.53 11.56 -2.21
CA ALA A 50 3.76 11.14 -2.88
C ALA A 50 4.94 12.04 -2.48
N ARG A 51 4.78 13.36 -2.52
CA ARG A 51 5.83 14.31 -2.12
C ARG A 51 6.21 14.16 -0.65
N PHE A 52 5.22 14.08 0.23
CA PHE A 52 5.44 13.90 1.66
C PHE A 52 6.24 12.64 1.95
N THR A 53 5.79 11.50 1.42
CA THR A 53 6.45 10.21 1.67
C THR A 53 7.84 10.16 1.06
N CYS A 54 8.05 10.77 -0.12
CA CYS A 54 9.37 10.91 -0.72
C CYS A 54 10.32 11.71 0.19
N GLU A 55 9.91 12.92 0.59
CA GLU A 55 10.73 13.79 1.43
C GLU A 55 11.10 13.12 2.77
N LYS A 56 10.16 12.41 3.40
CA LYS A 56 10.41 11.70 4.65
C LYS A 56 11.32 10.49 4.46
N ALA A 57 11.12 9.73 3.40
CA ALA A 57 11.94 8.55 3.09
C ALA A 57 13.38 8.94 2.73
N GLU A 58 13.58 10.01 1.96
CA GLU A 58 14.91 10.50 1.57
C GLU A 58 15.77 10.87 2.78
N LYS A 59 15.17 11.48 3.80
CA LYS A 59 15.85 11.83 5.07
C LYS A 59 16.36 10.61 5.85
N LEU A 60 15.85 9.42 5.55
CA LEU A 60 16.25 8.16 6.19
C LEU A 60 17.27 7.39 5.36
N ILE A 61 17.68 7.90 4.19
CA ILE A 61 18.60 7.16 3.31
C ILE A 61 19.93 6.90 4.04
N GLU A 62 20.48 7.91 4.70
CA GLU A 62 21.77 7.79 5.38
C GLU A 62 21.67 7.21 6.81
N ARG A 63 20.48 6.72 7.22
CA ARG A 63 20.18 6.29 8.59
C ARG A 63 19.58 4.89 8.64
N PRO A 64 20.37 3.82 8.37
CA PRO A 64 19.84 2.47 8.15
C PRO A 64 19.04 1.91 9.33
N GLU A 65 19.48 2.14 10.58
CA GLU A 65 18.75 1.68 11.76
C GLU A 65 17.40 2.38 11.94
N GLU A 66 17.34 3.68 11.70
CA GLU A 66 16.10 4.47 11.77
C GLU A 66 15.16 4.07 10.63
N ARG A 67 15.72 3.87 9.42
CA ARG A 67 15.01 3.41 8.23
C ARG A 67 14.30 2.08 8.49
N GLU A 68 14.98 1.10 9.08
CA GLU A 68 14.38 -0.21 9.35
C GLU A 68 13.25 -0.14 10.38
N LYS A 69 13.42 0.67 11.45
CA LYS A 69 12.35 0.90 12.44
C LYS A 69 11.13 1.56 11.81
N VAL A 70 11.32 2.52 10.90
CA VAL A 70 10.22 3.16 10.16
C VAL A 70 9.55 2.15 9.23
N LYS A 71 10.34 1.34 8.52
CA LYS A 71 9.84 0.27 7.63
C LYS A 71 8.94 -0.71 8.38
N GLU A 72 9.37 -1.16 9.55
CA GLU A 72 8.57 -2.03 10.43
C GLU A 72 7.25 -1.35 10.83
N ARG A 73 7.28 -0.09 11.26
CA ARG A 73 6.05 0.65 11.60
C ARG A 73 5.11 0.83 10.42
N LEU A 74 5.64 1.15 9.23
CA LEU A 74 4.85 1.24 8.00
C LEU A 74 4.15 -0.08 7.69
N TYR A 75 4.88 -1.19 7.80
CA TYR A 75 4.33 -2.54 7.62
C TYR A 75 3.23 -2.83 8.64
N GLN A 76 3.49 -2.66 9.94
CA GLN A 76 2.54 -2.99 11.01
C GLN A 76 1.26 -2.15 10.93
N ASN A 77 1.40 -0.84 10.69
CA ASN A 77 0.27 0.07 10.54
C ASN A 77 -0.59 -0.33 9.33
N ALA A 78 0.02 -0.66 8.20
CA ALA A 78 -0.68 -1.12 7.01
C ALA A 78 -1.31 -2.51 7.20
N PHE A 79 -0.65 -3.42 7.92
CA PHE A 79 -1.17 -4.74 8.28
C PHE A 79 -2.43 -4.64 9.13
N ALA A 80 -2.44 -3.77 10.14
CA ALA A 80 -3.61 -3.52 10.96
C ALA A 80 -4.78 -3.00 10.11
N LEU A 81 -4.52 -2.06 9.19
CA LEU A 81 -5.52 -1.55 8.26
C LEU A 81 -6.04 -2.65 7.32
N GLY A 82 -5.16 -3.44 6.72
CA GLY A 82 -5.53 -4.56 5.86
C GLY A 82 -6.39 -5.60 6.60
N SER A 83 -6.04 -5.91 7.84
CA SER A 83 -6.80 -6.82 8.72
C SER A 83 -8.18 -6.26 9.08
N GLU A 84 -8.27 -4.96 9.33
CA GLU A 84 -9.55 -4.26 9.54
C GLU A 84 -10.44 -4.39 8.30
N LEU A 85 -9.90 -4.12 7.11
CA LEU A 85 -10.61 -4.23 5.84
C LEU A 85 -11.06 -5.67 5.59
N ARG A 86 -10.19 -6.66 5.85
CA ARG A 86 -10.55 -8.08 5.77
C ARG A 86 -11.80 -8.40 6.59
N ARG A 87 -11.84 -7.96 7.84
CA ARG A 87 -12.97 -8.16 8.75
C ARG A 87 -14.23 -7.43 8.28
N VAL A 88 -14.12 -6.14 7.96
CA VAL A 88 -15.25 -5.27 7.56
C VAL A 88 -15.91 -5.77 6.28
N TYR A 89 -15.10 -6.16 5.29
CA TYR A 89 -15.59 -6.59 3.97
C TYR A 89 -15.75 -8.11 3.86
N ARG A 90 -15.56 -8.86 4.96
CA ARG A 90 -15.69 -10.32 5.04
C ARG A 90 -14.88 -11.03 3.94
N ILE A 91 -13.67 -10.55 3.68
CA ILE A 91 -12.73 -11.16 2.75
C ILE A 91 -12.34 -12.52 3.33
N ARG A 92 -12.57 -13.60 2.60
CA ARG A 92 -12.32 -14.97 3.09
C ARG A 92 -11.28 -15.67 2.26
N THR A 93 -11.24 -15.41 0.96
CA THR A 93 -10.37 -16.10 0.00
C THR A 93 -9.26 -15.20 -0.52
N MET A 94 -8.22 -15.81 -1.12
CA MET A 94 -7.19 -15.08 -1.86
C MET A 94 -7.81 -14.25 -2.99
N ARG A 95 -8.80 -14.81 -3.70
CA ARG A 95 -9.52 -14.10 -4.76
C ARG A 95 -10.17 -12.81 -4.24
N ASP A 96 -10.81 -12.85 -3.07
CA ASP A 96 -11.41 -11.66 -2.46
C ASP A 96 -10.33 -10.63 -2.09
N ALA A 97 -9.19 -11.10 -1.55
CA ALA A 97 -8.08 -10.24 -1.16
C ALA A 97 -7.47 -9.53 -2.37
N LEU A 98 -7.26 -10.26 -3.47
CA LEU A 98 -6.80 -9.69 -4.74
C LEU A 98 -7.82 -8.70 -5.30
N GLN A 99 -9.12 -8.99 -5.23
CA GLN A 99 -10.15 -8.06 -5.68
C GLN A 99 -10.15 -6.77 -4.84
N MET A 100 -10.05 -6.87 -3.51
CA MET A 100 -9.94 -5.71 -2.64
C MET A 100 -8.65 -4.92 -2.93
N GLY A 101 -7.52 -5.60 -3.09
CA GLY A 101 -6.26 -4.99 -3.52
C GLY A 101 -6.45 -4.19 -4.81
N ARG A 102 -7.04 -4.77 -5.86
CA ARG A 102 -7.33 -4.06 -7.11
C ARG A 102 -8.14 -2.78 -6.92
N ILE A 103 -9.10 -2.77 -6.00
CA ILE A 103 -9.90 -1.56 -5.69
C ILE A 103 -9.04 -0.49 -5.01
N ILE A 104 -8.26 -0.88 -3.99
CA ILE A 104 -7.37 0.04 -3.24
C ILE A 104 -6.31 0.62 -4.18
N TYR A 105 -5.60 -0.23 -4.90
CA TYR A 105 -4.51 0.19 -5.79
C TYR A 105 -5.02 1.03 -6.96
N LYS A 106 -6.23 0.75 -7.48
CA LYS A 106 -6.88 1.63 -8.47
C LYS A 106 -7.14 3.03 -7.91
N VAL A 107 -7.53 3.15 -6.64
CA VAL A 107 -7.67 4.46 -5.98
C VAL A 107 -6.33 5.19 -5.92
N LEU A 108 -5.23 4.47 -5.68
CA LEU A 108 -3.87 4.98 -5.68
C LEU A 108 -3.28 5.18 -7.09
N LYS A 109 -4.07 5.01 -8.16
CA LYS A 109 -3.63 5.07 -9.56
C LYS A 109 -2.49 4.08 -9.88
N ILE A 110 -2.57 2.88 -9.30
CA ILE A 110 -1.67 1.75 -9.57
C ILE A 110 -2.45 0.65 -10.30
N ASP A 111 -1.89 0.13 -11.39
CA ASP A 111 -2.48 -0.95 -12.19
C ASP A 111 -2.13 -2.32 -11.61
N PHE A 112 -2.73 -2.65 -10.46
CA PHE A 112 -2.53 -3.93 -9.77
C PHE A 112 -3.29 -5.06 -10.46
N ARG A 113 -2.57 -6.12 -10.87
CA ARG A 113 -3.16 -7.30 -11.52
C ARG A 113 -2.55 -8.59 -10.97
N GLY A 114 -3.38 -9.60 -10.72
CA GLY A 114 -2.88 -10.96 -10.50
C GLY A 114 -2.44 -11.59 -11.83
N ASN A 115 -1.33 -12.34 -11.82
CA ASN A 115 -0.79 -13.05 -12.99
C ASN A 115 -0.72 -14.58 -12.80
N GLY A 116 -1.40 -15.11 -11.78
CA GLY A 116 -1.45 -16.53 -11.39
C GLY A 116 -2.09 -16.68 -10.01
N GLU A 117 -1.89 -17.81 -9.31
CA GLU A 117 -2.43 -17.99 -7.94
C GLU A 117 -1.74 -17.08 -6.91
N CYS A 118 -0.44 -16.84 -7.04
CA CYS A 118 0.34 -16.08 -6.06
C CYS A 118 1.05 -14.84 -6.63
N GLY A 119 1.08 -14.64 -7.95
CA GLY A 119 1.86 -13.55 -8.55
C GLY A 119 1.03 -12.31 -8.89
N ILE A 120 1.70 -11.16 -8.84
CA ILE A 120 1.19 -9.81 -9.07
C ILE A 120 2.07 -9.09 -10.09
N THR A 121 1.45 -8.34 -10.97
CA THR A 121 2.13 -7.42 -11.90
C THR A 121 1.50 -6.03 -11.83
N MET A 122 2.34 -5.00 -11.81
CA MET A 122 1.96 -3.59 -11.88
C MET A 122 2.69 -2.89 -13.01
N LYS A 123 1.99 -2.69 -14.14
CA LYS A 123 2.55 -2.02 -15.32
C LYS A 123 2.58 -0.50 -15.22
N ARG A 124 1.80 0.07 -14.31
CA ARG A 124 1.73 1.50 -14.05
C ARG A 124 1.60 1.74 -12.57
N CYS A 125 2.43 2.63 -12.03
CA CYS A 125 2.40 3.04 -10.64
C CYS A 125 2.52 4.56 -10.59
N PHE A 126 1.52 5.27 -10.06
CA PHE A 126 1.56 6.73 -9.93
C PHE A 126 2.81 7.22 -9.18
N PHE A 127 3.21 6.50 -8.14
CA PHE A 127 4.34 6.86 -7.28
C PHE A 127 5.71 6.68 -7.94
N SER A 128 5.82 5.87 -9.00
CA SER A 128 7.09 5.72 -9.73
C SER A 128 7.58 7.01 -10.40
N ASN A 129 6.69 8.01 -10.55
CA ASN A 129 7.07 9.35 -11.04
C ASN A 129 7.73 10.23 -9.96
N TYR A 130 7.70 9.80 -8.70
CA TYR A 130 8.20 10.58 -7.56
C TYR A 130 9.36 9.89 -6.85
N TYR A 131 9.34 8.55 -6.79
CA TYR A 131 10.25 7.80 -5.94
C TYR A 131 11.52 7.36 -6.68
N SER A 132 12.65 7.46 -5.99
CA SER A 132 13.85 6.69 -6.31
C SER A 132 13.67 5.21 -5.91
N ALA A 133 14.61 4.36 -6.30
CA ALA A 133 14.67 2.95 -5.91
C ALA A 133 14.63 2.77 -4.37
N ASP A 134 15.48 3.51 -3.64
CA ASP A 134 15.54 3.48 -2.18
C ASP A 134 14.22 3.88 -1.52
N VAL A 135 13.60 4.96 -2.01
CA VAL A 135 12.32 5.45 -1.50
C VAL A 135 11.23 4.41 -1.75
N CYS A 136 11.16 3.86 -2.97
CA CYS A 136 10.16 2.85 -3.31
C CYS A 136 10.33 1.57 -2.47
N ALA A 137 11.55 1.13 -2.22
CA ALA A 137 11.83 -0.04 -1.41
C ALA A 137 11.43 0.13 0.07
N LEU A 138 11.54 1.34 0.62
CA LEU A 138 11.04 1.64 1.95
C LEU A 138 9.51 1.72 1.98
N ILE A 139 8.93 2.51 1.06
CA ILE A 139 7.47 2.76 1.04
C ILE A 139 6.68 1.50 0.67
N SER A 140 7.26 0.56 -0.09
CA SER A 140 6.61 -0.71 -0.41
C SER A 140 6.27 -1.54 0.82
N ALA A 141 6.87 -1.29 1.99
CA ALA A 141 6.45 -1.92 3.25
C ALA A 141 4.96 -1.69 3.58
N ILE A 142 4.37 -0.58 3.12
CA ILE A 142 2.93 -0.33 3.20
C ILE A 142 2.15 -1.36 2.36
N ASP A 143 2.60 -1.60 1.13
CA ASP A 143 1.98 -2.57 0.21
C ASP A 143 2.06 -3.99 0.79
N GLU A 144 3.23 -4.34 1.33
CA GLU A 144 3.48 -5.62 2.01
C GLU A 144 2.53 -5.82 3.21
N GLY A 145 2.48 -4.84 4.11
CA GLY A 145 1.62 -4.88 5.29
C GLY A 145 0.14 -4.96 4.93
N MET A 146 -0.32 -4.07 4.05
CA MET A 146 -1.70 -4.03 3.57
C MET A 146 -2.15 -5.38 3.03
N MET A 147 -1.37 -5.97 2.11
CA MET A 147 -1.74 -7.23 1.49
C MET A 147 -1.62 -8.41 2.45
N SER A 148 -0.66 -8.39 3.37
CA SER A 148 -0.55 -9.39 4.45
C SER A 148 -1.78 -9.39 5.36
N GLY A 149 -2.26 -8.21 5.76
CA GLY A 149 -3.51 -8.09 6.52
C GLY A 149 -4.74 -8.59 5.76
N LEU A 150 -4.83 -8.30 4.45
CA LEU A 150 -5.94 -8.75 3.60
C LEU A 150 -5.95 -10.27 3.39
N THR A 151 -4.78 -10.89 3.32
CA THR A 151 -4.60 -12.32 3.04
C THR A 151 -4.46 -13.18 4.30
N SER A 152 -4.53 -12.58 5.49
CA SER A 152 -4.35 -13.27 6.78
C SER A 152 -2.93 -13.83 6.98
N GLY A 153 -1.91 -13.10 6.52
CA GLY A 153 -0.50 -13.36 6.85
C GLY A 153 0.42 -13.71 5.67
N LEU A 154 -0.07 -13.74 4.42
CA LEU A 154 0.81 -13.92 3.27
C LEU A 154 1.53 -12.62 2.94
N ARG A 155 2.86 -12.67 2.89
CA ARG A 155 3.65 -11.48 2.55
C ARG A 155 3.69 -11.30 1.04
N LEU A 156 3.39 -10.10 0.58
CA LEU A 156 3.70 -9.67 -0.78
C LEU A 156 5.21 -9.37 -0.85
N ARG A 157 5.94 -9.91 -1.82
CA ARG A 157 7.37 -9.62 -2.01
C ARG A 157 7.62 -9.19 -3.43
N PHE A 158 8.29 -8.06 -3.60
CA PHE A 158 8.66 -7.52 -4.91
C PHE A 158 9.97 -8.14 -5.41
N ILE A 159 9.98 -8.61 -6.65
CA ILE A 159 11.16 -9.12 -7.37
C ILE A 159 11.70 -8.05 -8.32
N LYS A 160 10.80 -7.28 -8.94
CA LYS A 160 11.12 -6.21 -9.90
C LYS A 160 10.37 -4.94 -9.53
N ARG A 161 10.95 -3.78 -9.85
CA ARG A 161 10.29 -2.48 -9.65
C ARG A 161 10.59 -1.54 -10.81
N ILE A 162 9.59 -0.75 -11.16
CA ILE A 162 9.73 0.32 -12.17
C ILE A 162 10.86 1.29 -11.77
N THR A 163 10.99 1.60 -10.48
CA THR A 163 12.03 2.50 -9.95
C THR A 163 13.44 1.90 -10.01
N ASP A 164 13.56 0.59 -10.20
CA ASP A 164 14.84 -0.11 -10.40
C ASP A 164 15.22 -0.17 -11.90
N GLY A 165 14.38 0.41 -12.78
CA GLY A 165 14.57 0.45 -14.23
C GLY A 165 13.82 -0.64 -15.01
N ASP A 166 13.04 -1.49 -14.34
CA ASP A 166 12.23 -2.52 -15.00
C ASP A 166 11.00 -1.93 -15.72
N GLU A 167 10.49 -2.63 -16.74
CA GLU A 167 9.26 -2.23 -17.45
C GLU A 167 7.99 -2.29 -16.59
N CYS A 168 8.00 -3.09 -15.51
CA CYS A 168 6.89 -3.21 -14.57
C CYS A 168 7.36 -3.71 -13.21
N CYS A 169 6.54 -3.49 -12.17
CA CYS A 169 6.77 -4.16 -10.89
C CYS A 169 6.21 -5.58 -10.95
N GLU A 170 6.97 -6.54 -10.44
CA GLU A 170 6.55 -7.93 -10.25
C GLU A 170 6.67 -8.29 -8.78
N ALA A 171 5.63 -8.93 -8.24
CA ALA A 171 5.60 -9.37 -6.87
C ALA A 171 4.91 -10.73 -6.73
N PHE A 172 5.13 -11.42 -5.62
CA PHE A 172 4.50 -12.70 -5.32
C PHE A 172 4.13 -12.81 -3.85
N PHE A 173 3.11 -13.61 -3.56
CA PHE A 173 2.74 -13.99 -2.20
C PHE A 173 3.59 -15.17 -1.73
N SER A 174 4.16 -15.04 -0.54
CA SER A 174 4.87 -16.11 0.16
C SER A 174 4.39 -16.24 1.60
N ILE A 175 4.41 -17.46 2.12
CA ILE A 175 4.30 -17.71 3.56
C ILE A 175 5.58 -17.19 4.21
N GLU A 176 5.45 -16.59 5.39
CA GLU A 176 6.61 -16.31 6.24
C GLU A 176 6.98 -17.62 6.96
N GLU A 177 8.12 -18.21 6.60
CA GLU A 177 8.70 -19.30 7.39
C GLU A 177 9.17 -18.72 8.73
N GLY A 178 8.34 -18.81 9.78
CA GLY A 178 8.74 -18.34 11.12
C GLY A 178 7.66 -17.93 12.11
N ALA A 179 6.42 -18.43 12.01
CA ALA A 179 5.43 -18.29 13.08
C ALA A 179 4.95 -19.68 13.52
N SER A 180 5.77 -20.32 14.36
CA SER A 180 5.43 -21.48 15.19
C SER A 180 5.57 -21.10 16.65
#